data_AF-A0A2V8A6C7-F1
#
_entry.id   AF-A0A2V8A6C7-F1
#
_cell.length_a   1.000
_cell.length_b   1.000
_cell.length_c   1.000
_cell.angle_alpha   90.00
_cell.angle_beta   90.00
_cell.angle_gamma   90.00
#
_symmetry.space_group_name_H-M   'P 1'
#
loop_
_entity.id
_entity.type
_entity.pdbx_description
1 polymer ?
#
loop_
_entity_poly.entity_id
_entity_poly.type
_entity_poly.pdbx_seq_one_letter_code
_entity_poly.pdbx_strand_id
1 'polypeptide(L)'
;MKRTERQHLKEHELEALARQAREMVGARRRETTLIVTVLVIVGAILGGYLLWRERVSSKAHDLLAQAVAVHDARVGPPPAPGQPAGGLYFPTERERAQAALTKFKVAADAYPSTDAG
;
A
#
# COMPACT_ATOMS: atom_id res chain seq x y z
N MET A 1 51.12 30.14 15.46
CA MET A 1 51.28 29.20 14.33
C MET A 1 51.11 27.76 14.81
N LYS A 2 49.88 27.29 15.09
CA LYS A 2 49.56 25.90 15.51
C LYS A 2 48.21 25.43 14.93
N ARG A 3 47.96 25.68 13.65
CA ARG A 3 46.66 25.36 13.00
C ARG A 3 46.77 24.29 11.91
N THR A 4 47.95 24.11 11.34
CA THR A 4 48.24 23.15 10.26
C THR A 4 48.44 21.72 10.74
N GLU A 5 48.76 21.51 12.01
CA GLU A 5 49.12 20.18 12.55
C GLU A 5 47.90 19.27 12.80
N ARG A 6 46.72 19.85 13.09
CA ARG A 6 45.50 19.07 13.43
C ARG A 6 44.70 18.62 12.21
N GLN A 7 44.95 19.19 11.03
CA GLN A 7 44.25 18.80 9.80
C GLN A 7 44.89 17.55 9.18
N HIS A 8 46.23 17.48 9.16
CA HIS A 8 46.93 16.27 8.69
C HIS A 8 46.61 15.04 9.54
N LEU A 9 46.43 15.19 10.86
CA LEU A 9 46.02 14.07 11.71
C LEU A 9 44.64 13.51 11.34
N LYS A 10 43.70 14.36 10.91
CA LYS A 10 42.33 13.94 10.52
C LYS A 10 42.29 13.28 9.15
N GLU A 11 43.08 13.74 8.19
CA GLU A 11 43.19 13.10 6.88
C GLU A 11 43.79 11.71 7.02
N HIS A 12 44.82 11.55 7.85
CA HIS A 12 45.39 10.24 8.13
C HIS A 12 44.43 9.32 8.90
N GLU A 13 43.63 9.83 9.83
CA GLU A 13 42.60 9.05 10.52
C GLU A 13 41.47 8.60 9.58
N LEU A 14 41.00 9.47 8.67
CA LEU A 14 39.98 9.13 7.68
C LEU A 14 40.51 8.15 6.63
N GLU A 15 41.75 8.30 6.20
CA GLU A 15 42.42 7.35 5.31
C GLU A 15 42.68 6.01 6.00
N ALA A 16 43.09 6.02 7.27
CA ALA A 16 43.26 4.82 8.08
C ALA A 16 41.92 4.12 8.29
N LEU A 17 40.85 4.85 8.62
CA LEU A 17 39.49 4.33 8.70
C LEU A 17 39.01 3.77 7.36
N ALA A 18 39.29 4.44 6.24
CA ALA A 18 38.92 3.97 4.91
C ALA A 18 39.67 2.68 4.53
N ARG A 19 40.96 2.56 4.89
CA ARG A 19 41.75 1.34 4.68
C ARG A 19 41.31 0.21 5.61
N GLN A 20 41.06 0.50 6.88
CA GLN A 20 40.63 -0.48 7.88
C GLN A 20 39.20 -0.98 7.60
N ALA A 21 38.30 -0.10 7.14
CA ALA A 21 36.99 -0.48 6.63
C ALA A 21 37.11 -1.37 5.39
N ARG A 22 38.04 -1.08 4.48
CA ARG A 22 38.29 -1.88 3.28
C ARG A 22 38.91 -3.24 3.59
N GLU A 23 39.75 -3.35 4.61
CA GLU A 23 40.34 -4.63 5.08
C GLU A 23 39.33 -5.49 5.85
N MET A 24 38.49 -4.89 6.72
CA MET A 24 37.37 -5.61 7.36
C MET A 24 36.34 -6.08 6.33
N VAL A 25 36.05 -5.25 5.34
CA VAL A 25 35.20 -5.62 4.19
C VAL A 25 35.91 -6.65 3.31
N GLY A 26 37.24 -6.69 3.25
CA GLY A 26 38.00 -7.65 2.45
C GLY A 26 37.92 -9.09 2.99
N ALA A 27 38.11 -9.27 4.30
CA ALA A 27 38.14 -10.59 4.93
C ALA A 27 36.74 -11.23 5.09
N ARG A 28 35.69 -10.42 5.19
CA ARG A 28 34.28 -10.87 5.34
C ARG A 28 33.37 -10.40 4.20
N ARG A 29 33.93 -10.00 3.06
CA ARG A 29 33.18 -9.41 1.92
C ARG A 29 31.97 -10.22 1.54
N ARG A 30 32.14 -11.54 1.47
CA ARG A 30 31.06 -12.49 1.13
C ARG A 30 29.96 -12.51 2.19
N GLU A 31 30.32 -12.46 3.47
CA GLU A 31 29.37 -12.47 4.59
C GLU A 31 28.64 -11.13 4.70
N THR A 32 29.35 -10.00 4.63
CA THR A 32 28.74 -8.66 4.64
C THR A 32 27.85 -8.43 3.42
N THR A 33 28.28 -8.82 2.22
CA THR A 33 27.44 -8.74 1.02
C THR A 33 26.20 -9.60 1.17
N LEU A 34 26.32 -10.82 1.72
CA LEU A 34 25.16 -11.70 1.94
C LEU A 34 24.16 -11.07 2.91
N ILE A 35 24.60 -10.50 4.03
CA ILE A 35 23.72 -9.81 5.00
C ILE A 35 23.00 -8.64 4.33
N VAL A 36 23.72 -7.78 3.60
CA VAL A 36 23.12 -6.64 2.91
C VAL A 36 22.11 -7.11 1.86
N THR A 37 22.45 -8.12 1.06
CA THR A 37 21.53 -8.68 0.06
C THR A 37 20.27 -9.24 0.72
N VAL A 38 20.40 -9.98 1.82
CA VAL A 38 19.24 -10.50 2.57
C VAL A 38 18.38 -9.35 3.09
N LEU A 39 18.97 -8.31 3.67
CA LEU A 39 18.22 -7.15 4.16
C LEU A 39 17.46 -6.44 3.04
N VAL A 40 18.07 -6.28 1.87
CA VAL A 40 17.40 -5.69 0.69
C VAL A 40 16.22 -6.53 0.25
N ILE A 41 16.39 -7.86 0.17
CA ILE A 41 15.31 -8.79 -0.20
C ILE A 41 14.16 -8.71 0.81
N VAL A 42 14.46 -8.77 2.11
CA VAL A 42 13.45 -8.68 3.17
C VAL A 42 12.73 -7.32 3.11
N GLY A 43 13.48 -6.22 2.93
CA GLY A 43 12.91 -4.89 2.78
C GLY A 43 12.00 -4.77 1.56
N ALA A 44 12.38 -5.36 0.43
CA ALA A 44 11.55 -5.38 -0.77
C ALA A 44 10.27 -6.21 -0.58
N ILE A 45 10.35 -7.36 0.10
CA ILE A 45 9.17 -8.19 0.42
C ILE A 45 8.21 -7.44 1.34
N LEU A 46 8.71 -6.86 2.44
CA LEU A 46 7.88 -6.12 3.39
C LEU A 46 7.28 -4.86 2.75
N GLY A 47 8.08 -4.06 2.06
CA GLY A 47 7.61 -2.86 1.38
C GLY A 47 6.60 -3.17 0.28
N GLY A 48 6.87 -4.20 -0.53
CA GLY A 48 5.95 -4.67 -1.55
C GLY A 48 4.63 -5.18 -0.97
N TYR A 49 4.69 -5.96 0.11
CA TYR A 49 3.50 -6.47 0.81
C TYR A 49 2.65 -5.34 1.38
N LEU A 50 3.24 -4.33 2.02
CA LEU A 50 2.50 -3.19 2.58
C LEU A 50 1.79 -2.38 1.48
N LEU A 51 2.51 -2.03 0.41
CA LEU A 51 1.93 -1.31 -0.74
C LEU A 51 0.82 -2.11 -1.42
N TRP A 52 0.99 -3.43 -1.54
CA TRP A 52 -0.03 -4.31 -2.11
C TRP A 52 -1.26 -4.39 -1.19
N ARG A 53 -1.06 -4.56 0.12
CA ARG A 53 -2.14 -4.63 1.11
C ARG A 53 -3.00 -3.36 1.11
N GLU A 54 -2.38 -2.18 1.05
CA GLU A 54 -3.12 -0.92 0.96
C GLU A 54 -3.98 -0.86 -0.30
N ARG A 55 -3.42 -1.22 -1.46
CA ARG A 55 -4.17 -1.26 -2.72
C ARG A 55 -5.33 -2.24 -2.70
N VAL A 56 -5.14 -3.41 -2.10
CA VAL A 56 -6.19 -4.43 -1.94
C VAL A 56 -7.31 -3.89 -1.04
N SER A 57 -6.95 -3.28 0.10
CA SER A 57 -7.91 -2.68 1.01
C SER A 57 -8.74 -1.57 0.34
N SER A 58 -8.10 -0.64 -0.37
CA SER A 58 -8.83 0.43 -1.07
C SER A 58 -9.85 -0.11 -2.07
N LYS A 59 -9.46 -1.12 -2.88
CA LYS A 59 -10.38 -1.72 -3.85
C LYS A 59 -11.55 -2.45 -3.19
N ALA A 60 -11.32 -3.10 -2.05
CA ALA A 60 -12.38 -3.74 -1.29
C ALA A 60 -13.39 -2.71 -0.77
N HIS A 61 -12.89 -1.59 -0.21
CA HIS A 61 -13.75 -0.48 0.23
C HIS A 61 -14.51 0.16 -0.95
N ASP A 62 -13.91 0.29 -2.13
CA ASP A 62 -14.60 0.82 -3.31
C ASP A 62 -15.75 -0.09 -3.77
N LEU A 63 -15.56 -1.41 -3.76
CA LEU A 63 -16.64 -2.36 -4.08
C LEU A 63 -17.75 -2.32 -3.03
N LEU A 64 -17.39 -2.24 -1.75
CA LEU A 64 -18.36 -2.11 -0.67
C LEU A 64 -19.14 -0.80 -0.79
N ALA A 65 -18.49 0.32 -1.09
CA ALA A 65 -19.13 1.61 -1.28
C ALA A 65 -20.14 1.58 -2.44
N GLN A 66 -19.82 0.87 -3.53
CA GLN A 66 -20.79 0.66 -4.62
C GLN A 66 -21.99 -0.18 -4.17
N ALA A 67 -21.78 -1.20 -3.34
CA ALA A 67 -22.87 -2.02 -2.80
C ALA A 67 -23.79 -1.20 -1.88
N VAL A 68 -23.20 -0.37 -1.01
CA VAL A 68 -23.93 0.56 -0.13
C VAL A 68 -24.69 1.60 -0.96
N ALA A 69 -24.10 2.17 -2.02
CA ALA A 69 -24.79 3.12 -2.89
C ALA A 69 -26.03 2.51 -3.58
N VAL A 70 -25.99 1.22 -3.92
CA VAL A 70 -27.16 0.49 -4.43
C VAL A 70 -28.18 0.23 -3.32
N HIS A 71 -27.72 -0.08 -2.10
CA HIS A 71 -28.58 -0.29 -0.94
C HIS A 71 -29.34 0.97 -0.53
N ASP A 72 -28.67 2.13 -0.54
CA ASP A 72 -29.21 3.44 -0.16
C ASP A 72 -29.95 4.14 -1.31
N ALA A 73 -29.95 3.54 -2.49
CA ALA A 73 -30.64 4.07 -3.65
C ALA A 73 -32.13 4.27 -3.37
N ARG A 74 -32.68 5.36 -3.94
CA ARG A 74 -34.09 5.68 -3.73
C ARG A 74 -34.97 4.60 -4.34
N VAL A 75 -36.08 4.29 -3.67
CA VAL A 75 -37.14 3.46 -4.24
C VAL A 75 -38.32 4.34 -4.60
N GLY A 76 -38.84 4.16 -5.80
CA GLY A 76 -40.00 4.90 -6.27
C GLY A 76 -40.00 5.12 -7.78
N PRO A 77 -41.00 5.85 -8.28
CA PRO A 77 -41.13 6.09 -9.71
C PRO A 77 -39.89 6.79 -10.29
N PRO A 78 -39.59 6.59 -11.59
CA PRO A 78 -38.50 7.26 -12.27
C PRO A 78 -38.59 8.78 -12.12
N PRO A 79 -37.46 9.52 -12.08
CA PRO A 79 -37.50 10.97 -12.08
C PRO A 79 -38.22 11.46 -13.34
N ALA A 80 -39.07 12.48 -13.20
CA ALA A 80 -39.81 13.03 -14.32
C ALA A 80 -38.85 13.60 -15.38
N PRO A 81 -39.23 13.58 -16.67
CA PRO A 81 -38.41 14.16 -17.73
C PRO A 81 -38.08 15.63 -17.44
N GLY A 82 -36.80 15.98 -17.38
CA GLY A 82 -36.32 17.34 -17.08
C GLY A 82 -35.99 17.61 -15.60
N GLN A 83 -36.26 16.68 -14.68
CA GLN A 83 -35.73 16.74 -13.32
C GLN A 83 -34.33 16.11 -13.26
N PRO A 84 -33.37 16.68 -12.51
CA PRO A 84 -32.10 16.03 -12.29
C PRO A 84 -32.32 14.69 -11.57
N ALA A 85 -31.85 13.60 -12.17
CA ALA A 85 -31.82 12.30 -11.53
C ALA A 85 -30.78 12.35 -10.39
N GLY A 86 -31.24 12.50 -9.15
CA GLY A 86 -30.41 12.62 -7.95
C GLY A 86 -29.69 11.32 -7.53
N GLY A 87 -29.25 10.50 -8.49
CA GLY A 87 -28.56 9.23 -8.25
C GLY A 87 -29.32 7.99 -8.72
N LEU A 88 -28.88 6.83 -8.24
CA LEU A 88 -29.49 5.53 -8.52
C LEU A 88 -30.93 5.48 -7.99
N TYR A 89 -31.82 4.88 -8.76
CA TYR A 89 -33.20 4.63 -8.34
C TYR A 89 -33.61 3.20 -8.70
N PHE A 90 -34.50 2.65 -7.90
CA PHE A 90 -35.10 1.35 -8.13
C PHE A 90 -36.63 1.44 -8.13
N PRO A 91 -37.32 0.72 -9.03
CA PRO A 91 -38.79 0.69 -9.06
C PRO A 91 -39.40 0.12 -7.77
N THR A 92 -38.76 -0.87 -7.17
CA THR A 92 -39.25 -1.56 -5.96
C THR A 92 -38.15 -1.83 -4.95
N GLU A 93 -38.52 -1.98 -3.68
CA GLU A 93 -37.58 -2.33 -2.61
C GLU A 93 -36.95 -3.71 -2.83
N ARG A 94 -37.74 -4.67 -3.36
CA ARG A 94 -37.27 -6.02 -3.65
C ARG A 94 -36.14 -6.01 -4.67
N GLU A 95 -36.30 -5.24 -5.75
CA GLU A 95 -35.29 -5.12 -6.81
C GLU A 95 -34.02 -4.46 -6.29
N ARG A 96 -34.15 -3.37 -5.51
CA ARG A 96 -33.02 -2.74 -4.82
C ARG A 96 -32.29 -3.72 -3.91
N ALA A 97 -33.02 -4.44 -3.06
CA ALA A 97 -32.44 -5.38 -2.12
C ALA A 97 -31.68 -6.51 -2.85
N GLN A 98 -32.24 -7.04 -3.93
CA GLN A 98 -31.59 -8.08 -4.72
C GLN A 98 -30.33 -7.57 -5.44
N ALA A 99 -30.37 -6.35 -5.99
CA ALA A 99 -29.21 -5.71 -6.60
C ALA A 99 -28.11 -5.44 -5.56
N ALA A 100 -28.46 -4.92 -4.39
CA ALA A 100 -27.54 -4.67 -3.29
C ALA A 100 -26.89 -5.96 -2.81
N LEU A 101 -27.68 -7.02 -2.55
CA LEU A 101 -27.18 -8.33 -2.14
C LEU A 101 -26.18 -8.92 -3.13
N THR A 102 -26.45 -8.76 -4.43
CA THR A 102 -25.52 -9.21 -5.47
C THR A 102 -24.19 -8.47 -5.37
N LYS A 103 -24.21 -7.14 -5.18
CA LYS A 103 -22.99 -6.33 -5.03
C LYS A 103 -22.23 -6.64 -3.75
N PHE A 104 -22.92 -6.85 -2.62
CA PHE A 104 -22.29 -7.24 -1.36
C PHE A 104 -21.59 -8.60 -1.47
N LYS A 105 -22.21 -9.58 -2.14
CA LYS A 105 -21.56 -10.88 -2.40
C LYS A 105 -20.31 -10.73 -3.26
N VAL A 106 -20.36 -9.92 -4.32
CA VAL A 106 -19.18 -9.67 -5.16
C VAL A 106 -18.04 -9.04 -4.37
N ALA A 107 -18.33 -8.09 -3.48
CA ALA A 107 -17.31 -7.51 -2.61
C ALA A 107 -16.67 -8.60 -1.72
N ALA A 108 -17.51 -9.36 -1.00
CA ALA A 108 -17.10 -10.43 -0.10
C ALA A 108 -16.32 -11.57 -0.77
N ASP A 109 -16.75 -11.99 -1.96
CA ASP A 109 -16.10 -13.06 -2.71
C ASP A 109 -14.76 -12.60 -3.31
N ALA A 110 -14.64 -11.31 -3.66
CA ALA A 110 -13.44 -10.75 -4.27
C ALA A 110 -12.32 -10.46 -3.26
N TYR A 111 -12.66 -10.08 -2.03
CA TYR A 111 -11.67 -9.65 -1.02
C TYR A 111 -11.84 -10.30 0.38
N PRO A 112 -12.04 -11.64 0.47
CA PRO A 112 -12.44 -12.37 1.70
C PRO A 112 -11.52 -12.22 2.91
N SER A 113 -10.30 -11.71 2.71
CA SER A 113 -9.29 -11.49 3.75
C SER A 113 -9.20 -10.02 4.19
N THR A 114 -10.16 -9.18 3.81
CA THR A 114 -10.21 -7.75 4.15
C THR A 114 -11.45 -7.44 4.99
N ASP A 115 -11.41 -6.34 5.74
CA ASP A 115 -12.54 -5.96 6.61
C ASP A 115 -13.78 -5.53 5.81
N ALA A 116 -13.63 -5.16 4.53
CA ALA A 116 -14.71 -4.69 3.66
C ALA A 116 -15.48 -5.83 2.96
N GLY A 117 -15.12 -7.09 3.26
CA GLY A 117 -15.72 -8.29 2.69
C GLY A 117 -14.66 -9.17 2.08
#